data_AF-A0AAD5RSX2-F1
#
_entry.id   AF-A0AAD5RSX2-F1
#
_cell.length_a   1.000
_cell.length_b   1.000
_cell.length_c   1.000
_cell.angle_alpha   90.00
_cell.angle_beta   90.00
_cell.angle_gamma   90.00
#
_symmetry.space_group_name_H-M   'P 1'
#
loop_
_entity.id
_entity.type
_entity.pdbx_description
1 polymer ?
#
loop_
_entity_poly.entity_id
_entity_poly.type
_entity_poly.pdbx_seq_one_letter_code
_entity_poly.pdbx_strand_id
1 'polypeptide(L)'
;MSTSLNNSEKWVRKDSPTDTDIEPQAVTSVVVGQIIALGGTTGTGLFFGAGQGLNMGGPAFLLASGILITLFLYGFVTATNEMRSYLPTPGCSMSYYRNRFVSKTLGSTLGWWVYWHIFAITVTAENTAITLAIKYWPVAVEVHVAVWISITVAVIITR
;
A
#
# COMPACT_ATOMS: atom_id res chain seq x y z
N MET A 1 -22.05 -44.18 -23.11
CA MET A 1 -20.78 -43.54 -22.67
C MET A 1 -20.95 -42.02 -22.58
N SER A 2 -21.95 -41.53 -21.82
CA SER A 2 -22.21 -40.07 -21.72
C SER A 2 -22.82 -39.62 -20.38
N THR A 3 -23.09 -40.53 -19.44
CA THR A 3 -23.79 -40.21 -18.17
C THR A 3 -22.86 -39.83 -17.01
N SER A 4 -21.54 -39.84 -17.18
CA SER A 4 -20.58 -39.49 -16.11
C SER A 4 -20.15 -38.02 -16.08
N LEU A 5 -20.44 -37.23 -17.12
CA LEU A 5 -20.00 -35.82 -17.22
C LEU A 5 -20.96 -34.82 -16.56
N ASN A 6 -22.22 -35.20 -16.32
CA ASN A 6 -23.23 -34.30 -15.73
C ASN A 6 -22.91 -33.95 -14.26
N ASN A 7 -22.35 -34.89 -13.51
CA ASN A 7 -22.08 -34.66 -12.09
C ASN A 7 -20.87 -33.75 -11.85
N SER A 8 -19.85 -33.75 -12.72
CA SER A 8 -18.68 -32.88 -12.55
C SER A 8 -18.97 -31.40 -12.82
N GLU A 9 -19.87 -31.08 -13.76
CA GLU A 9 -20.33 -29.71 -13.98
C GLU A 9 -21.15 -29.17 -12.79
N LYS A 10 -21.82 -30.08 -12.08
CA LYS A 10 -22.65 -29.75 -10.91
C LYS A 10 -21.83 -29.32 -9.69
N TRP A 11 -20.60 -29.79 -9.56
CA TRP A 11 -19.66 -29.34 -8.52
C TRP A 11 -19.03 -28.01 -8.91
N VAL A 12 -18.54 -27.88 -10.16
CA VAL A 12 -17.93 -26.64 -10.66
C VAL A 12 -18.89 -25.43 -10.63
N ARG A 13 -20.21 -25.64 -10.76
CA ARG A 13 -21.22 -24.56 -10.63
C ARG A 13 -21.76 -24.36 -9.21
N LYS A 14 -21.46 -25.24 -8.25
CA LYS A 14 -21.91 -25.06 -6.86
C LYS A 14 -21.05 -24.03 -6.12
N ASP A 15 -19.88 -23.73 -6.68
CA ASP A 15 -18.85 -22.86 -6.12
C ASP A 15 -18.88 -21.46 -6.76
N SER A 16 -19.60 -21.29 -7.86
CA SER A 16 -19.84 -19.97 -8.44
C SER A 16 -20.85 -19.25 -7.54
N PRO A 17 -20.48 -18.13 -6.89
CA PRO A 17 -21.42 -17.38 -6.10
C PRO A 17 -22.51 -16.85 -7.03
N THR A 18 -23.74 -17.35 -6.88
CA THR A 18 -24.92 -16.65 -7.38
C THR A 18 -24.96 -15.31 -6.63
N ASP A 19 -25.26 -14.19 -7.30
CA ASP A 19 -25.21 -12.83 -6.71
C ASP A 19 -26.05 -12.69 -5.41
N THR A 20 -26.94 -13.64 -5.13
CA THR A 20 -27.78 -13.74 -3.94
C THR A 20 -27.13 -14.45 -2.74
N ASP A 21 -26.05 -15.19 -2.95
CA ASP A 21 -25.43 -16.08 -1.95
C ASP A 21 -24.15 -15.47 -1.34
N ILE A 22 -23.72 -14.32 -1.86
CA ILE A 22 -22.58 -13.58 -1.31
C ILE A 22 -23.04 -12.92 -0.01
N GLU A 23 -22.68 -13.55 1.11
CA GLU A 23 -22.90 -12.98 2.44
C GLU A 23 -22.48 -11.49 2.45
N PRO A 24 -23.32 -10.57 2.93
CA PRO A 24 -23.00 -9.14 2.93
C PRO A 24 -21.70 -8.81 3.68
N GLN A 25 -21.30 -9.63 4.66
CA GLN A 25 -19.99 -9.50 5.31
C GLN A 25 -18.79 -9.86 4.42
N ALA A 26 -18.94 -10.77 3.45
CA ALA A 26 -17.87 -11.13 2.52
C ALA A 26 -17.64 -10.01 1.50
N VAL A 27 -18.71 -9.43 0.94
CA VAL A 27 -18.63 -8.25 0.05
C VAL A 27 -18.03 -7.05 0.79
N THR A 28 -18.46 -6.81 2.04
CA THR A 28 -17.95 -5.70 2.84
C THR A 28 -16.46 -5.87 3.12
N SER A 29 -16.00 -7.08 3.44
CA SER A 29 -14.59 -7.36 3.73
C SER A 29 -13.68 -7.14 2.52
N VAL A 30 -14.11 -7.54 1.32
CA VAL A 30 -13.32 -7.31 0.10
C VAL A 30 -13.30 -5.84 -0.30
N VAL A 31 -14.43 -5.13 -0.18
CA VAL A 31 -14.51 -3.69 -0.50
C VAL A 31 -13.67 -2.88 0.49
N VAL A 32 -13.76 -3.17 1.78
CA VAL A 32 -12.94 -2.52 2.81
C VAL A 32 -11.45 -2.77 2.54
N GLY A 33 -11.07 -3.98 2.13
CA GLY A 33 -9.69 -4.31 1.75
C GLY A 33 -9.17 -3.48 0.56
N GLN A 34 -10.00 -3.28 -0.47
CA GLN A 34 -9.65 -2.45 -1.63
C GLN A 34 -9.51 -0.97 -1.27
N ILE A 35 -10.39 -0.44 -0.42
CA ILE A 35 -10.34 0.95 0.03
C ILE A 35 -9.08 1.21 0.87
N ILE A 36 -8.71 0.30 1.77
CA ILE A 36 -7.48 0.40 2.55
C ILE A 36 -6.25 0.35 1.63
N ALA A 37 -6.25 -0.54 0.64
CA ALA A 37 -5.16 -0.64 -0.33
C ALA A 37 -5.00 0.66 -1.14
N LEU A 38 -6.11 1.26 -1.60
CA LEU A 38 -6.07 2.54 -2.33
C LEU A 38 -5.59 3.68 -1.43
N GLY A 39 -6.10 3.77 -0.20
CA GLY A 39 -5.69 4.77 0.77
C GLY A 39 -4.20 4.71 1.12
N GLY A 40 -3.62 3.51 1.22
CA GLY A 40 -2.19 3.33 1.50
C GLY A 40 -1.26 3.69 0.35
N THR A 41 -1.75 3.70 -0.90
CA THR A 41 -0.94 4.02 -2.09
C THR A 41 -0.95 5.50 -2.46
N THR A 42 -1.98 6.23 -2.04
CA THR A 42 -2.11 7.67 -2.32
C THR A 42 -1.42 8.46 -1.20
N GLY A 43 -0.12 8.71 -1.37
CA GLY A 43 0.72 9.40 -0.38
C GLY A 43 1.14 10.82 -0.77
N THR A 44 1.78 11.51 0.18
CA THR A 44 2.39 12.85 -0.01
C THR A 44 3.45 12.87 -1.13
N GLY A 45 4.07 11.73 -1.42
CA GLY A 45 5.02 11.58 -2.52
C GLY A 45 4.42 11.87 -3.90
N LEU A 46 3.12 11.62 -4.10
CA LEU A 46 2.46 11.98 -5.36
C LEU A 46 2.31 13.50 -5.48
N PHE A 47 1.84 14.17 -4.43
CA PHE A 47 1.56 15.61 -4.46
C PHE A 47 2.83 16.47 -4.45
N PHE A 48 3.74 16.20 -3.52
CA PHE A 48 4.98 16.96 -3.38
C PHE A 48 6.05 16.52 -4.39
N GLY A 49 6.12 15.22 -4.69
CA GLY A 49 7.06 14.68 -5.67
C GLY A 49 6.71 15.05 -7.11
N ALA A 50 5.42 15.02 -7.49
CA ALA A 50 5.02 15.47 -8.83
C ALA A 50 5.21 16.99 -8.99
N GLY A 51 4.98 17.79 -7.94
CA GLY A 51 5.22 19.23 -7.98
C GLY A 51 6.69 19.59 -8.26
N GLN A 52 7.62 18.93 -7.56
CA GLN A 52 9.06 19.12 -7.82
C GLN A 52 9.49 18.55 -9.17
N GLY A 53 9.01 17.36 -9.54
CA GLY A 53 9.34 16.74 -10.82
C GLY A 53 8.83 17.54 -12.02
N LEU A 54 7.69 18.23 -11.90
CA LEU A 54 7.14 19.06 -12.96
C LEU A 54 7.98 20.33 -13.18
N ASN A 55 8.42 20.95 -12.09
CA ASN A 55 9.23 22.16 -12.13
C ASN A 55 10.63 21.90 -12.74
N MET A 56 11.22 20.74 -12.47
CA MET A 56 12.57 20.40 -12.99
C MET A 56 12.58 19.71 -14.35
N GLY A 57 11.67 18.77 -14.61
CA GLY A 57 11.74 17.87 -15.77
C GLY A 57 10.69 18.11 -16.86
N GLY A 58 9.71 18.99 -16.63
CA GLY A 58 8.57 19.15 -17.52
C GLY A 58 7.60 17.96 -17.51
N PRO A 59 6.39 18.12 -18.11
CA PRO A 59 5.30 17.15 -17.98
C PRO A 59 5.60 15.80 -18.67
N ALA A 60 6.35 15.81 -19.77
CA ALA A 60 6.68 14.59 -20.52
C ALA A 60 7.58 13.64 -19.71
N PHE A 61 8.54 14.19 -18.95
CA PHE A 61 9.46 13.40 -18.13
C PHE A 61 8.77 12.76 -16.93
N LEU A 62 7.83 13.46 -16.31
CA LEU A 62 6.99 12.91 -15.23
C LEU A 62 6.18 11.69 -15.69
N LEU A 63 5.56 11.78 -16.87
CA LEU A 63 4.76 10.66 -17.41
C LEU A 63 5.66 9.47 -17.77
N ALA A 64 6.80 9.71 -18.42
CA ALA A 64 7.73 8.65 -18.79
C ALA A 64 8.30 7.92 -17.56
N SER A 65 8.75 8.67 -16.55
CA SER A 65 9.27 8.08 -15.30
C SER A 65 8.19 7.33 -14.51
N GLY A 66 6.97 7.87 -14.46
CA GLY A 66 5.83 7.21 -13.82
C GLY A 66 5.49 5.86 -14.45
N ILE A 67 5.46 5.78 -15.78
CA ILE A 67 5.19 4.52 -16.50
C ILE A 67 6.32 3.51 -16.27
N LEU A 68 7.58 3.93 -16.36
CA LEU A 68 8.74 3.06 -16.17
C LEU A 68 8.78 2.45 -14.75
N ILE A 69 8.59 3.29 -13.72
CA ILE A 69 8.57 2.84 -12.32
C ILE A 69 7.37 1.92 -12.07
N THR A 70 6.21 2.24 -12.64
CA THR A 70 5.00 1.42 -12.52
C THR A 70 5.19 0.04 -13.16
N LEU A 71 5.81 -0.03 -14.34
CA LEU A 71 6.11 -1.31 -15.01
C LEU A 71 7.04 -2.19 -14.18
N PHE A 72 8.08 -1.60 -13.60
CA PHE A 72 8.99 -2.31 -12.71
C PHE A 72 8.29 -2.82 -11.44
N LEU A 73 7.51 -1.96 -10.79
CA LEU A 73 6.73 -2.31 -9.60
C LEU A 73 5.67 -3.38 -9.90
N TYR A 74 5.04 -3.33 -11.07
CA TYR A 74 4.07 -4.34 -11.51
C TYR A 74 4.71 -5.74 -11.55
N GLY A 75 5.91 -5.87 -12.10
CA GLY A 75 6.65 -7.13 -12.08
C GLY A 75 6.97 -7.61 -10.67
N PHE A 76 7.42 -6.70 -9.80
CA PHE A 76 7.74 -7.01 -8.40
C PHE A 76 6.52 -7.47 -7.58
N VAL A 77 5.40 -6.77 -7.69
CA VAL A 77 4.15 -7.09 -6.99
C VAL A 77 3.58 -8.41 -7.50
N THR A 78 3.66 -8.67 -8.81
CA THR A 78 3.21 -9.94 -9.41
C THR A 78 3.98 -11.13 -8.83
N ALA A 79 5.32 -11.07 -8.80
CA ALA A 79 6.15 -12.12 -8.20
C ALA A 79 5.83 -12.33 -6.71
N THR A 80 5.57 -11.23 -5.99
CA THR A 80 5.19 -11.28 -4.58
C THR A 80 3.82 -11.94 -4.38
N ASN A 81 2.86 -11.68 -5.28
CA ASN A 81 1.51 -12.24 -5.23
C ASN A 81 1.48 -13.74 -5.58
N GLU A 82 2.35 -14.19 -6.50
CA GLU A 82 2.54 -15.62 -6.77
C GLU A 82 3.05 -16.35 -5.52
N MET A 83 4.02 -15.77 -4.80
CA MET A 83 4.52 -16.34 -3.54
C MET A 83 3.42 -16.40 -2.45
N ARG A 84 2.56 -15.38 -2.36
CA ARG A 84 1.42 -15.36 -1.41
C ARG A 84 0.37 -16.42 -1.76
N SER A 85 0.13 -16.65 -3.04
CA SER A 85 -0.87 -17.62 -3.52
C SER A 85 -0.41 -19.07 -3.34
N TYR A 86 0.90 -19.32 -3.39
CA TYR A 86 1.48 -20.67 -3.22
C TYR A 86 1.29 -21.24 -1.80
N LEU A 87 1.30 -20.38 -0.77
CA LEU A 87 1.16 -20.78 0.64
C LEU A 87 0.22 -19.82 1.37
N PRO A 88 -1.12 -19.99 1.23
CA PRO A 88 -2.09 -19.13 1.91
C PRO A 88 -2.14 -19.47 3.40
N THR A 89 -1.28 -18.83 4.18
CA THR A 89 -1.30 -18.96 5.65
C THR A 89 -2.01 -17.74 6.25
N PRO A 90 -3.11 -17.92 7.00
CA PRO A 90 -3.84 -16.82 7.62
C PRO A 90 -2.91 -15.98 8.52
N GLY A 91 -2.83 -14.67 8.27
CA GLY A 91 -2.03 -13.74 9.09
C GLY A 91 -0.52 -13.74 8.83
N CYS A 92 -0.02 -14.40 7.78
CA CYS A 92 1.42 -14.41 7.52
C CYS A 92 1.95 -13.08 6.98
N SER A 93 2.69 -12.37 7.84
CA SER A 93 3.52 -11.23 7.46
C SER A 93 4.63 -11.67 6.48
N MET A 94 5.11 -10.74 5.65
CA MET A 94 6.26 -10.97 4.73
C MET A 94 7.51 -11.50 5.44
N SER A 95 7.61 -11.30 6.76
CA SER A 95 8.64 -11.88 7.62
C SER A 95 8.57 -13.41 7.69
N TYR A 96 7.39 -14.01 7.63
CA TYR A 96 7.21 -15.47 7.66
C TYR A 96 7.76 -16.14 6.40
N TYR A 97 7.42 -15.60 5.23
CA TYR A 97 7.92 -16.10 3.96
C TYR A 97 9.44 -15.96 3.83
N ARG A 98 10.02 -14.85 4.29
CA ARG A 98 11.49 -14.66 4.25
C ARG A 98 12.25 -15.53 5.23
N ASN A 99 11.70 -15.78 6.43
CA ASN A 99 12.30 -16.72 7.38
C ASN A 99 12.32 -18.16 6.82
N ARG A 100 11.34 -18.52 5.98
CA ARG A 100 11.24 -19.85 5.39
C ARG A 100 12.08 -20.03 4.12
N PHE A 101 12.12 -19.02 3.25
CA PHE A 101 12.74 -19.13 1.92
C PHE A 101 14.17 -18.58 1.80
N VAL A 102 14.62 -17.70 2.70
CA VAL A 102 15.93 -17.04 2.56
C VAL A 102 16.86 -17.36 3.74
N SER A 103 16.63 -16.76 4.90
CA SER A 103 17.37 -17.07 6.13
C SER A 103 16.71 -16.41 7.34
N LYS A 104 16.94 -16.97 8.53
CA LYS A 104 16.40 -16.43 9.80
C LYS A 104 16.86 -14.98 10.08
N THR A 105 18.08 -14.64 9.66
CA THR A 105 18.65 -13.30 9.83
C THR A 105 18.00 -12.30 8.88
N LEU A 106 17.83 -12.65 7.60
CA LEU A 106 17.19 -11.77 6.62
C LEU A 106 15.69 -11.62 6.88
N GLY A 107 15.02 -12.67 7.35
CA GLY A 107 13.62 -12.60 7.77
C GLY A 107 13.40 -11.68 8.97
N SER A 108 14.34 -11.66 9.92
CA SER A 108 14.29 -10.75 11.08
C SER A 108 14.65 -9.30 10.72
N THR A 109 15.69 -9.09 9.91
CA THR A 109 16.10 -7.74 9.44
C THR A 109 15.00 -7.07 8.65
N LEU A 110 14.50 -7.75 7.63
CA LEU A 110 13.49 -7.13 6.78
C LEU A 110 12.11 -7.10 7.46
N GLY A 111 11.91 -7.91 8.50
CA GLY A 111 10.63 -8.12 9.15
C GLY A 111 10.32 -7.17 10.29
N TRP A 112 11.27 -6.97 11.20
CA TRP A 112 11.11 -6.06 12.33
C TRP A 112 11.72 -4.69 12.02
N TRP A 113 12.99 -4.68 11.60
CA TRP A 113 13.74 -3.44 11.43
C TRP A 113 13.26 -2.64 10.22
N VAL A 114 13.30 -3.23 9.02
CA VAL A 114 12.94 -2.50 7.79
C VAL A 114 11.46 -2.12 7.78
N TYR A 115 10.58 -2.99 8.28
CA TYR A 115 9.16 -2.68 8.40
C TYR A 115 8.93 -1.41 9.24
N TRP A 116 9.47 -1.36 10.46
CA TRP A 116 9.31 -0.18 11.33
C TRP A 116 9.97 1.08 10.76
N HIS A 117 11.15 0.96 10.14
CA HIS A 117 11.87 2.11 9.58
C HIS A 117 11.12 2.76 8.42
N ILE A 118 10.47 1.98 7.55
CA ILE A 118 9.67 2.54 6.46
C ILE A 118 8.52 3.38 7.01
N PHE A 119 7.82 2.90 8.05
CA PHE A 119 6.75 3.69 8.68
C PHE A 119 7.28 4.95 9.39
N ALA A 120 8.42 4.87 10.07
CA ALA A 120 9.02 6.04 10.74
C ALA A 120 9.40 7.14 9.73
N ILE A 121 9.96 6.77 8.57
CA ILE A 121 10.30 7.71 7.50
C ILE A 121 9.04 8.31 6.89
N THR A 122 8.01 7.49 6.64
CA THR A 122 6.72 7.98 6.09
C THR A 122 6.07 9.01 7.01
N VAL A 123 5.99 8.76 8.32
CA VAL A 123 5.43 9.73 9.29
C VAL A 123 6.19 11.05 9.28
N THR A 124 7.52 10.99 9.17
CA THR A 124 8.37 12.19 9.09
C THR A 124 8.14 12.96 7.78
N ALA A 125 7.97 12.24 6.66
CA ALA A 125 7.69 12.83 5.37
C ALA A 125 6.30 13.52 5.34
N GLU A 126 5.29 12.89 5.94
CA GLU A 126 3.94 13.46 6.07
C GLU A 126 3.94 14.72 6.94
N ASN A 127 4.67 14.72 8.06
CA ASN A 127 4.77 15.91 8.92
C ASN A 127 5.47 17.08 8.21
N THR A 128 6.49 16.79 7.40
CA THR A 128 7.18 17.80 6.58
C THR A 128 6.23 18.38 5.52
N ALA A 129 5.44 17.52 4.88
CA ALA A 129 4.42 17.93 3.92
C ALA A 129 3.35 18.85 4.54
N ILE A 130 2.84 18.53 5.73
CA ILE A 130 1.87 19.38 6.46
C ILE A 130 2.47 20.76 6.74
N THR A 131 3.72 20.80 7.19
CA THR A 131 4.41 22.05 7.51
C THR A 131 4.60 22.91 6.26
N LEU A 132 4.91 22.31 5.11
CA LEU A 132 5.00 23.01 3.83
C LEU A 132 3.61 23.51 3.36
N ALA A 133 2.56 22.70 3.54
CA ALA A 133 1.19 23.08 3.20
C ALA A 133 0.74 24.32 3.99
N ILE A 134 1.01 24.37 5.30
CA ILE A 134 0.64 25.49 6.16
C ILE A 134 1.35 26.79 5.72
N LYS A 135 2.61 26.70 5.29
CA LYS A 135 3.36 27.86 4.78
C LYS A 135 2.79 28.49 3.51
N TYR A 136 1.93 27.80 2.76
CA TYR A 136 1.23 28.41 1.63
C TYR A 136 0.20 29.47 2.08
N TRP A 137 -0.18 29.51 3.36
CA TRP A 137 -1.12 30.50 3.87
C TRP A 137 -0.41 31.71 4.50
N PRO A 138 -0.76 32.96 4.12
CA PRO A 138 -0.03 34.16 4.51
C PRO A 138 0.01 34.41 6.02
N VAL A 139 -1.04 34.04 6.76
CA VAL A 139 -1.12 34.20 8.23
C VAL A 139 -0.16 33.25 8.97
N ALA A 140 0.28 32.16 8.33
CA ALA A 140 1.12 31.15 8.98
C ALA A 140 2.63 31.36 8.79
N VAL A 141 3.04 32.34 7.98
CA VAL A 141 4.43 32.63 7.64
C VAL A 141 5.20 33.30 8.79
N GLU A 142 4.52 34.02 9.67
CA GLU A 142 5.15 34.73 10.80
C GLU A 142 5.63 33.80 11.93
N VAL A 143 5.14 32.55 11.96
CA VAL A 143 5.48 31.58 13.01
C VAL A 143 6.62 30.67 12.55
N HIS A 144 7.62 30.46 13.42
CA HIS A 144 8.76 29.60 13.13
C HIS A 144 8.32 28.15 12.85
N VAL A 145 8.91 27.55 11.81
CA VAL A 145 8.58 26.22 11.28
C VAL A 145 8.57 25.11 12.34
N ALA A 146 9.45 25.21 13.34
CA ALA A 146 9.57 24.24 14.42
C ALA A 146 8.31 24.15 15.30
N VAL A 147 7.55 25.25 15.44
CA VAL A 147 6.33 25.29 16.23
C VAL A 147 5.25 24.42 15.57
N TRP A 148 5.07 24.57 14.26
CA TRP A 148 4.11 23.76 13.50
C TRP A 148 4.43 22.27 13.58
N ILE A 149 5.70 21.89 13.39
CA ILE A 149 6.18 20.50 13.53
C ILE A 149 5.84 19.94 14.92
N SER A 150 6.09 20.71 15.99
CA SER A 150 5.79 20.28 17.36
C SER A 150 4.29 20.12 17.62
N ILE A 151 3.46 20.99 17.05
CA ILE A 151 2.00 20.94 17.16
C ILE A 151 1.46 19.69 16.45
N THR A 152 1.86 19.42 15.21
CA THR A 152 1.38 18.23 14.48
C THR A 152 1.77 16.94 15.20
N VAL A 153 3.01 16.85 15.69
CA VAL A 153 3.48 15.68 16.43
C VAL A 153 2.71 15.51 17.74
N ALA A 154 2.46 16.60 18.49
CA ALA A 154 1.67 16.54 19.71
C ALA A 154 0.23 16.06 19.45
N VAL A 155 -0.41 16.52 18.37
CA VAL A 155 -1.75 16.06 17.97
C VAL A 155 -1.76 14.57 17.61
N ILE A 156 -0.73 14.10 16.89
CA ILE A 156 -0.60 12.68 16.53
C ILE A 156 -0.42 11.79 17.76
N ILE A 157 0.35 12.22 18.75
CA ILE A 157 0.59 11.43 19.98
C ILE A 157 -0.61 11.45 20.93
N THR A 158 -1.40 12.53 20.92
CA THR A 158 -2.56 12.70 21.81
C THR A 158 -3.82 11.96 21.32
N ARG A 159 -3.81 11.47 20.08
CA ARG A 159 -4.94 10.76 19.45
C ARG A 159 -4.63 9.27 19.33
#